data_AF-A0A5E3XGX9-F1
#
_entry.id   AF-A0A5E3XGX9-F1
#
_cell.length_a   1.000
_cell.length_b   1.000
_cell.length_c   1.000
_cell.angle_alpha   90.00
_cell.angle_beta   90.00
_cell.angle_gamma   90.00
#
_symmetry.space_group_name_H-M   'P 1'
#
loop_
_entity.id
_entity.type
_entity.pdbx_description
1 polymer ?
#
loop_
_entity_poly.entity_id
_entity_poly.type
_entity_poly.pdbx_seq_one_letter_code
_entity_poly.pdbx_strand_id
1 'polypeptide(L)'
;MSYARTLLQPADVQIARYYYNNRDRLVSSSTPARRPKSGQRKTGRSEWMRGQARKDLMKLGEFAEYDLSVVSRRTVPDPHRTTAMEANELRLWDKCAACHRELGTIAYRYYLTKRIERYETRAYLDPNSDDETGSFVALRRLIAILLQERMMLDMEEAELKAVGFDGMFIALGRGVRVTGFKEEMGWSTEGELRAYREANDKTARSEAGSSEGLPVGDPNE
;
A
#
# COMPACT_ATOMS: atom_id res chain seq x y z
N MET A 1 33.01 12.99 25.88
CA MET A 1 32.44 11.68 25.49
C MET A 1 30.94 11.85 25.32
N SER A 2 30.50 12.18 24.10
CA SER A 2 29.08 12.33 23.76
C SER A 2 28.58 10.98 23.25
N TYR A 3 27.61 10.39 23.96
CA TYR A 3 26.88 9.23 23.48
C TYR A 3 26.02 9.67 22.30
N ALA A 4 26.55 9.54 21.09
CA ALA A 4 25.76 9.60 19.88
C ALA A 4 24.72 8.48 19.95
N ARG A 5 23.49 8.88 20.26
CA ARG A 5 22.30 8.04 20.15
C ARG A 5 22.07 7.82 18.66
N THR A 6 22.75 6.83 18.09
CA THR A 6 22.45 6.32 16.74
C THR A 6 21.06 5.69 16.83
N LEU A 7 20.03 6.54 16.72
CA LEU A 7 18.69 6.10 16.43
C LEU A 7 18.81 5.39 15.08
N LEU A 8 18.70 4.07 15.10
CA LEU A 8 18.41 3.27 13.91
C LEU A 8 17.35 4.04 13.12
N GLN A 9 17.73 4.61 11.97
CA GLN A 9 16.74 5.17 11.07
C GLN A 9 15.75 4.04 10.78
N PRO A 10 14.46 4.20 11.14
CA PRO A 10 13.48 3.18 10.82
C PRO A 10 13.54 2.98 9.31
N ALA A 11 13.69 1.74 8.85
CA ALA A 11 13.60 1.40 7.43
C ALA A 11 12.39 2.12 6.83
N ASP A 12 12.53 2.77 5.67
CA ASP A 12 11.73 3.93 5.24
C ASP A 12 10.22 3.84 5.58
N VAL A 13 9.54 2.74 5.22
CA VAL A 13 8.11 2.53 5.50
C VAL A 13 7.73 2.52 7.00
N GLN A 14 8.67 2.18 7.88
CA GLN A 14 8.45 2.21 9.34
C GLN A 14 8.26 3.64 9.86
N ILE A 15 8.78 4.65 9.16
CA ILE A 15 8.55 6.07 9.49
C ILE A 15 7.05 6.37 9.44
N ALA A 16 6.37 5.93 8.39
CA ALA A 16 4.93 6.13 8.26
C ALA A 16 4.14 5.44 9.40
N ARG A 17 4.52 4.21 9.77
CA ARG A 17 3.91 3.50 10.91
C ARG A 17 4.15 4.22 12.25
N TYR A 18 5.37 4.71 12.46
CA TYR A 18 5.72 5.49 13.66
C TYR A 18 4.89 6.76 13.78
N TYR A 19 4.74 7.52 12.69
CA TYR A 19 3.95 8.74 12.67
C TYR A 19 2.47 8.47 12.89
N TYR A 20 1.93 7.39 12.34
CA TYR A 20 0.56 6.97 12.63
C TYR A 20 0.34 6.72 14.12
N ASN A 21 1.23 5.95 14.76
CA ASN A 21 1.11 5.61 16.18
C ASN A 21 1.32 6.80 17.13
N ASN A 22 2.00 7.86 16.68
CA ASN A 22 2.33 9.03 17.49
C ASN A 22 1.58 10.31 17.08
N ARG A 23 0.67 10.24 16.10
CA ARG A 23 0.01 11.42 15.50
C ARG A 23 -0.69 12.34 16.50
N ASP A 24 -1.34 11.77 17.52
CA ASP A 24 -2.09 12.58 18.49
C ASP A 24 -1.16 13.42 19.38
N ARG A 25 0.04 12.89 19.68
CA ARG A 25 1.09 13.64 20.38
C ARG A 25 1.59 14.81 19.52
N LEU A 26 1.77 14.58 18.22
CA LEU A 26 2.22 15.59 17.27
C LEU A 26 1.21 16.74 17.10
N VAL A 27 -0.09 16.45 17.17
CA VAL A 27 -1.14 17.49 17.15
C VAL A 27 -1.10 18.36 18.40
N SER A 28 -0.84 17.76 19.56
CA SER A 28 -0.79 18.47 20.84
C SER A 28 0.42 19.41 20.99
N SER A 29 1.54 19.11 20.33
CA SER A 29 2.75 19.92 20.36
C SER A 29 2.78 21.05 19.33
N SER A 30 2.03 20.92 18.23
CA SER A 30 2.12 21.82 17.07
C SER A 30 1.05 22.92 17.04
N THR A 31 -0.01 22.83 17.84
CA THR A 31 -1.15 23.77 17.74
C THR A 31 -1.38 24.57 19.03
N PRO A 32 -1.14 25.90 19.05
CA PRO A 32 -1.72 26.75 20.09
C PRO A 32 -3.25 26.79 19.90
N ALA A 33 -4.00 26.71 21.00
CA ALA A 33 -5.46 26.61 20.99
C ALA A 33 -6.15 27.83 20.36
N ARG A 34 -6.35 27.83 19.03
CA ARG A 34 -7.16 28.84 18.34
C ARG A 34 -8.59 28.35 18.16
N ARG A 35 -9.56 29.20 18.55
CA ARG A 35 -11.00 28.94 18.37
C ARG A 35 -11.36 28.95 16.88
N PRO A 36 -12.28 28.08 16.42
CA PRO A 36 -12.74 28.08 15.04
C PRO A 36 -13.46 29.40 14.71
N LYS A 37 -13.21 29.94 13.51
CA LYS A 37 -13.92 31.11 12.99
C LYS A 37 -15.35 30.71 12.61
N SER A 38 -16.34 31.53 12.95
CA SER A 38 -17.76 31.31 12.63
C SER A 38 -17.98 31.28 11.10
N GLY A 39 -18.71 30.28 10.61
CA GLY A 39 -19.15 30.19 9.21
C GLY A 39 -18.63 28.99 8.41
N GLN A 40 -17.77 28.13 8.98
CA GLN A 40 -17.32 26.90 8.31
C GLN A 40 -18.21 25.70 8.66
N ARG A 41 -18.35 24.76 7.69
CA ARG A 41 -18.97 23.44 7.90
C ARG A 41 -18.41 22.81 9.19
N LYS A 42 -19.29 22.21 9.98
CA LYS A 42 -18.98 21.62 11.30
C LYS A 42 -18.12 20.36 11.13
N THR A 43 -16.84 20.51 10.81
CA THR A 43 -15.84 19.45 10.97
C THR A 43 -15.59 19.21 12.46
N GLY A 44 -15.32 17.96 12.83
CA GLY A 44 -15.00 17.63 14.20
C GLY A 44 -13.79 18.44 14.67
N ARG A 45 -13.81 18.96 15.90
CA ARG A 45 -12.72 19.79 16.45
C ARG A 45 -11.34 19.12 16.31
N SER A 46 -11.29 17.79 16.44
CA SER A 46 -10.09 16.97 16.26
C SER A 46 -9.60 16.91 14.81
N GLU A 47 -10.50 16.80 13.84
CA GLU A 47 -10.16 16.84 12.41
C GLU A 47 -9.62 18.20 12.00
N TRP A 48 -10.24 19.27 12.49
CA TRP A 48 -9.75 20.62 12.23
C TRP A 48 -8.34 20.84 12.80
N MET A 49 -8.09 20.42 14.05
CA MET A 49 -6.75 20.52 14.65
C MET A 49 -5.72 19.72 13.87
N ARG A 50 -6.04 18.49 13.44
CA ARG A 50 -5.16 17.70 12.56
C ARG A 50 -4.87 18.40 11.24
N GLY A 51 -5.88 18.95 10.60
CA GLY A 51 -5.71 19.70 9.35
C GLY A 51 -4.82 20.93 9.51
N GLN A 52 -4.91 21.62 10.65
CA GLN A 52 -4.06 22.76 10.95
C GLN A 52 -2.62 22.35 11.25
N ALA A 53 -2.42 21.37 12.14
CA ALA A 53 -1.11 20.79 12.44
C ALA A 53 -0.41 20.30 11.16
N ARG A 54 -1.13 19.61 10.27
CA ARG A 54 -0.62 19.18 8.96
C ARG A 54 -0.11 20.35 8.11
N LYS A 55 -0.89 21.44 8.02
CA LYS A 55 -0.49 22.64 7.26
C LYS A 55 0.76 23.29 7.83
N ASP A 56 0.87 23.34 9.15
CA ASP A 56 2.02 23.94 9.82
C ASP A 56 3.27 23.07 9.62
N LEU A 57 3.14 21.73 9.69
CA LEU A 57 4.23 20.79 9.37
C LEU A 57 4.66 20.83 7.90
N MET A 58 3.75 21.06 6.95
CA MET A 58 4.13 21.30 5.55
C MET A 58 4.93 22.59 5.37
N LYS A 59 4.55 23.68 6.04
CA LYS A 59 5.29 24.96 5.96
C LYS A 59 6.70 24.85 6.52
N LEU A 60 6.89 23.99 7.51
CA LEU A 60 8.20 23.70 8.10
C LEU A 60 9.05 22.75 7.25
N GLY A 61 8.50 22.21 6.15
CA GLY A 61 9.19 21.20 5.33
C GLY A 61 9.27 19.82 5.98
N GLU A 62 8.63 19.61 7.13
CA GLU A 62 8.60 18.30 7.79
C GLU A 62 7.73 17.30 7.04
N PHE A 63 6.66 17.80 6.40
CA PHE A 63 5.73 17.02 5.58
C PHE A 63 5.79 17.46 4.12
N ALA A 64 5.64 16.50 3.22
CA ALA A 64 5.47 16.73 1.78
C ALA A 64 4.07 16.31 1.29
N GLU A 65 3.72 16.74 0.08
CA GLU A 65 2.64 16.10 -0.66
C GLU A 65 3.10 14.70 -1.10
N TYR A 66 2.18 13.75 -1.11
CA TYR A 66 2.45 12.36 -1.48
C TYR A 66 1.30 11.84 -2.36
N ASP A 67 1.58 10.79 -3.13
CA ASP A 67 0.54 10.07 -3.84
C ASP A 67 0.57 8.56 -3.56
N LEU A 68 -0.49 8.08 -2.90
CA LEU A 68 -0.79 6.67 -2.73
C LEU A 68 -1.97 6.34 -3.64
N SER A 69 -1.68 6.04 -4.91
CA SER A 69 -2.70 5.86 -5.95
C SER A 69 -3.68 4.72 -5.62
N VAL A 70 -3.22 3.68 -4.91
CA VAL A 70 -4.04 2.52 -4.51
C VAL A 70 -4.94 2.77 -3.30
N VAL A 71 -4.70 3.82 -2.50
CA VAL A 71 -5.43 4.11 -1.26
C VAL A 71 -6.49 5.18 -1.49
N SER A 72 -7.71 4.93 -1.04
CA SER A 72 -8.77 5.95 -1.09
C SER A 72 -8.48 7.08 -0.10
N ARG A 73 -8.45 8.33 -0.61
CA ARG A 73 -8.35 9.55 0.22
C ARG A 73 -9.60 9.78 1.08
N ARG A 74 -10.74 9.18 0.71
CA ARG A 74 -11.98 9.28 1.50
C ARG A 74 -11.84 8.46 2.78
N THR A 75 -12.38 8.99 3.89
CA THR A 75 -12.44 8.33 5.20
C THR A 75 -13.64 7.40 5.35
N VAL A 76 -14.42 7.20 4.28
CA VAL A 76 -15.60 6.33 4.32
C VAL A 76 -15.13 4.88 4.49
N PRO A 77 -15.60 4.18 5.54
CA PRO A 77 -15.30 2.76 5.72
C PRO A 77 -15.72 1.95 4.50
N ASP A 78 -14.92 0.95 4.14
CA ASP A 78 -15.25 0.04 3.04
C ASP A 78 -16.48 -0.81 3.43
N PRO A 79 -17.60 -0.74 2.69
CA PRO A 79 -18.82 -1.46 3.03
C PRO A 79 -18.68 -2.98 2.93
N HIS A 80 -17.66 -3.48 2.23
CA HIS A 80 -17.42 -4.91 2.05
C HIS A 80 -16.38 -5.47 3.03
N ARG A 81 -15.84 -4.64 3.95
CA ARG A 81 -14.82 -5.07 4.91
C ARG A 81 -15.48 -5.76 6.10
N THR A 82 -15.24 -7.06 6.24
CA THR A 82 -15.66 -7.85 7.42
C THR A 82 -14.60 -7.81 8.52
N THR A 83 -14.97 -8.21 9.74
CA THR A 83 -14.02 -8.35 10.86
C THR A 83 -12.94 -9.39 10.58
N ALA A 84 -13.27 -10.47 9.86
CA ALA A 84 -12.29 -11.49 9.46
C ALA A 84 -11.26 -10.92 8.48
N MET A 85 -11.72 -10.12 7.52
CA MET A 85 -10.83 -9.41 6.59
C MET A 85 -9.92 -8.43 7.34
N GLU A 86 -10.47 -7.63 8.25
CA GLU A 86 -9.71 -6.71 9.09
C GLU A 86 -8.60 -7.41 9.87
N ALA A 87 -8.91 -8.52 10.55
CA ALA A 87 -7.91 -9.28 11.29
C ALA A 87 -6.79 -9.80 10.36
N ASN A 88 -7.14 -10.25 9.16
CA ASN A 88 -6.17 -10.74 8.19
C ASN A 88 -5.30 -9.61 7.60
N GLU A 89 -5.90 -8.44 7.35
CA GLU A 89 -5.21 -7.23 6.89
C GLU A 89 -4.19 -6.75 7.92
N LEU A 90 -4.58 -6.67 9.19
CA LEU A 90 -3.69 -6.28 10.29
C LEU A 90 -2.54 -7.27 10.44
N ARG A 91 -2.84 -8.58 10.41
CA ARG A 91 -1.82 -9.63 10.45
C ARG A 91 -0.83 -9.51 9.29
N LEU A 92 -1.30 -9.21 8.09
CA LEU A 92 -0.42 -8.98 6.94
C LEU A 92 0.43 -7.72 7.13
N TRP A 93 -0.17 -6.65 7.63
CA TRP A 93 0.51 -5.37 7.85
C TRP A 93 1.64 -5.47 8.89
N ASP A 94 1.41 -6.21 9.98
CA ASP A 94 2.42 -6.52 10.99
C ASP A 94 3.53 -7.42 10.42
N LYS A 95 3.14 -8.43 9.62
CA LYS A 95 4.11 -9.30 8.96
C LYS A 95 5.00 -8.53 7.99
N CYS A 96 4.43 -7.62 7.20
CA CYS A 96 5.17 -6.70 6.34
C CYS A 96 6.18 -5.87 7.14
N ALA A 97 5.78 -5.35 8.31
CA ALA A 97 6.68 -4.60 9.18
C ALA A 97 7.84 -5.45 9.73
N ALA A 98 7.56 -6.70 10.13
CA ALA A 98 8.59 -7.63 10.57
C ALA A 98 9.54 -8.00 9.44
N CYS A 99 9.02 -8.43 8.28
CA CYS A 99 9.83 -8.83 7.13
C CYS A 99 10.69 -7.68 6.61
N HIS A 100 10.20 -6.44 6.58
CA HIS A 100 11.02 -5.31 6.15
C HIS A 100 12.23 -5.09 7.07
N ARG A 101 12.02 -5.19 8.40
CA ARG A 101 13.12 -5.07 9.38
C ARG A 101 14.15 -6.20 9.25
N GLU A 102 13.71 -7.40 8.91
CA GLU A 102 14.57 -8.58 8.81
C GLU A 102 15.35 -8.64 7.48
N LEU A 103 14.68 -8.34 6.36
CA LEU A 103 15.22 -8.56 5.01
C LEU A 103 15.98 -7.35 4.45
N GLY A 104 15.69 -6.15 4.96
CA GLY A 104 16.13 -4.89 4.34
C GLY A 104 15.40 -4.56 3.02
N THR A 105 15.57 -3.34 2.52
CA THR A 105 14.77 -2.75 1.44
C THR A 105 14.76 -3.58 0.15
N ILE A 106 15.93 -4.03 -0.33
CA ILE A 106 16.05 -4.73 -1.62
C ILE A 106 15.33 -6.08 -1.59
N ALA A 107 15.64 -6.93 -0.60
CA ALA A 107 15.00 -8.24 -0.48
C ALA A 107 13.51 -8.12 -0.11
N TYR A 108 13.12 -7.07 0.62
CA TYR A 108 11.73 -6.78 0.91
C TYR A 108 10.92 -6.45 -0.36
N ARG A 109 11.48 -5.69 -1.32
CA ARG A 109 10.83 -5.46 -2.63
C ARG A 109 10.52 -6.77 -3.35
N TYR A 110 11.51 -7.68 -3.39
CA TYR A 110 11.31 -9.00 -3.99
C TYR A 110 10.23 -9.81 -3.25
N TYR A 111 10.25 -9.79 -1.91
CA TYR A 111 9.23 -10.41 -1.08
C TYR A 111 7.82 -9.89 -1.41
N LEU A 112 7.65 -8.57 -1.54
CA LEU A 112 6.35 -7.97 -1.90
C LEU A 112 5.86 -8.47 -3.26
N THR A 113 6.70 -8.44 -4.29
CA THR A 113 6.36 -8.93 -5.63
C THR A 113 5.91 -10.40 -5.59
N LYS A 114 6.69 -11.28 -4.94
CA LYS A 114 6.32 -12.70 -4.82
C LYS A 114 5.06 -12.93 -4.01
N ARG A 115 4.77 -12.07 -3.04
CA ARG A 115 3.55 -12.16 -2.25
C ARG A 115 2.32 -11.70 -3.04
N ILE A 116 2.46 -10.65 -3.87
CA ILE A 116 1.42 -10.19 -4.80
C ILE A 116 1.08 -11.32 -5.78
N GLU A 117 2.08 -11.89 -6.46
CA GLU A 117 1.90 -13.00 -7.40
C GLU A 117 1.10 -14.16 -6.78
N ARG A 118 1.45 -14.56 -5.55
CA ARG A 118 0.76 -15.66 -4.85
C ARG A 118 -0.71 -15.35 -4.55
N TYR A 119 -1.02 -14.14 -4.07
CA TYR A 119 -2.41 -13.79 -3.78
C TYR A 119 -3.22 -13.62 -5.05
N GLU A 120 -2.61 -13.10 -6.13
CA GLU A 120 -3.26 -13.02 -7.43
C GLU A 120 -3.57 -14.42 -7.98
N THR A 121 -2.62 -15.35 -7.94
CA THR A 121 -2.87 -16.74 -8.34
C THR A 121 -3.98 -17.38 -7.53
N ARG A 122 -4.01 -17.15 -6.21
CA ARG A 122 -5.10 -17.65 -5.37
C ARG A 122 -6.45 -17.04 -5.75
N ALA A 123 -6.49 -15.73 -6.01
CA ALA A 123 -7.71 -15.03 -6.43
C ALA A 123 -8.23 -15.51 -7.79
N TYR A 124 -7.33 -15.98 -8.65
CA TYR A 124 -7.68 -16.57 -9.95
C TYR A 124 -8.19 -18.01 -9.83
N LEU A 125 -7.53 -18.85 -9.02
CA LEU A 125 -7.83 -20.28 -8.93
C LEU A 125 -9.04 -20.62 -8.04
N ASP A 126 -9.24 -19.85 -6.97
CA ASP A 126 -10.31 -20.10 -5.98
C ASP A 126 -10.99 -18.78 -5.56
N PRO A 127 -11.70 -18.10 -6.50
CA PRO A 127 -12.33 -16.81 -6.21
C PRO A 127 -13.53 -16.92 -5.25
N ASN A 128 -14.16 -18.11 -5.18
CA ASN A 128 -15.37 -18.40 -4.42
C ASN A 128 -15.09 -19.23 -3.17
N SER A 129 -13.89 -19.11 -2.61
CA SER A 129 -13.56 -19.74 -1.33
C SER A 129 -14.63 -19.37 -0.29
N ASP A 130 -15.28 -20.37 0.32
CA ASP A 130 -16.27 -20.16 1.41
C ASP A 130 -15.63 -19.52 2.65
N ASP A 131 -14.29 -19.51 2.70
CA ASP A 131 -13.51 -18.72 3.65
C ASP A 131 -13.59 -17.23 3.30
N GLU A 132 -14.23 -16.42 4.15
CA GLU A 132 -14.30 -14.95 4.00
C GLU A 132 -12.91 -14.32 3.78
N THR A 133 -11.86 -14.93 4.35
CA THR A 133 -10.47 -14.46 4.21
C THR A 133 -9.80 -14.90 2.90
N GLY A 134 -10.41 -15.85 2.20
CA GLY A 134 -10.04 -16.36 0.88
C GLY A 134 -10.85 -15.81 -0.28
N SER A 135 -11.94 -15.07 -0.02
CA SER A 135 -12.76 -14.44 -1.07
C SER A 135 -11.94 -13.51 -1.99
N PHE A 136 -12.37 -13.34 -3.24
CA PHE A 136 -11.73 -12.43 -4.19
C PHE A 136 -11.54 -11.01 -3.62
N VAL A 137 -12.56 -10.48 -2.93
CA VAL A 137 -12.51 -9.14 -2.32
C VAL A 137 -11.43 -9.07 -1.23
N ALA A 138 -11.34 -10.08 -0.36
CA ALA A 138 -10.31 -10.17 0.66
C ALA A 138 -8.91 -10.23 0.04
N LEU A 139 -8.69 -11.11 -0.93
CA LEU A 139 -7.39 -11.25 -1.61
C LEU A 139 -6.97 -9.95 -2.33
N ARG A 140 -7.91 -9.28 -3.01
CA ARG A 140 -7.65 -7.98 -3.65
C ARG A 140 -7.21 -6.93 -2.64
N ARG A 141 -7.80 -6.91 -1.44
CA ARG A 141 -7.40 -5.98 -0.36
C ARG A 141 -6.02 -6.31 0.20
N LEU A 142 -5.67 -7.59 0.33
CA LEU A 142 -4.31 -8.00 0.71
C LEU A 142 -3.28 -7.58 -0.35
N ILE A 143 -3.58 -7.75 -1.64
CA ILE A 143 -2.72 -7.27 -2.73
C ILE A 143 -2.56 -5.74 -2.65
N ALA A 144 -3.66 -5.01 -2.43
CA ALA A 144 -3.62 -3.56 -2.31
C ALA A 144 -2.75 -3.07 -1.14
N ILE A 145 -2.73 -3.79 -0.01
CA ILE A 145 -1.79 -3.49 1.10
C ILE A 145 -0.34 -3.68 0.64
N LEU A 146 -0.03 -4.76 -0.08
CA LEU A 146 1.33 -5.00 -0.58
C LEU A 146 1.77 -3.97 -1.62
N LEU A 147 0.86 -3.53 -2.49
CA LEU A 147 1.11 -2.43 -3.43
C LEU A 147 1.35 -1.12 -2.69
N GLN A 148 0.56 -0.83 -1.65
CA GLN A 148 0.78 0.33 -0.80
C GLN A 148 2.16 0.28 -0.14
N GLU A 149 2.57 -0.88 0.40
CA GLU A 149 3.92 -1.07 0.95
C GLU A 149 5.00 -0.82 -0.10
N ARG A 150 4.81 -1.30 -1.34
CA ARG A 150 5.75 -1.08 -2.44
C ARG A 150 5.88 0.40 -2.77
N MET A 151 4.77 1.12 -2.94
CA MET A 151 4.76 2.56 -3.22
C MET A 151 5.50 3.35 -2.14
N MET A 152 5.30 2.99 -0.87
CA MET A 152 5.97 3.64 0.25
C MET A 152 7.49 3.40 0.29
N LEU A 153 8.02 2.38 -0.39
CA LEU A 153 9.48 2.19 -0.49
C LEU A 153 10.14 3.17 -1.45
N ASP A 154 9.36 3.81 -2.33
CA ASP A 154 9.82 4.81 -3.30
C ASP A 154 9.60 6.25 -2.82
N MET A 155 9.06 6.42 -1.62
CA MET A 155 8.73 7.72 -1.05
C MET A 155 9.88 8.31 -0.24
N GLU A 156 9.98 9.64 -0.25
CA GLU A 156 10.87 10.37 0.63
C GLU A 156 10.36 10.36 2.08
N GLU A 157 11.26 10.63 3.03
CA GLU A 157 10.93 10.67 4.46
C GLU A 157 9.76 11.62 4.76
N ALA A 158 9.75 12.82 4.18
CA ALA A 158 8.70 13.82 4.41
C ALA A 158 7.31 13.36 3.93
N GLU A 159 7.26 12.58 2.85
CA GLU A 159 6.04 11.96 2.35
C GLU A 159 5.56 10.86 3.31
N LEU A 160 6.48 10.00 3.76
CA LEU A 160 6.19 8.91 4.69
C LEU A 160 5.66 9.42 6.03
N LYS A 161 6.26 10.49 6.57
CA LYS A 161 5.76 11.19 7.75
C LYS A 161 4.31 11.64 7.57
N ALA A 162 4.01 12.26 6.42
CA ALA A 162 2.67 12.75 6.09
C ALA A 162 1.65 11.62 5.91
N VAL A 163 2.01 10.53 5.23
CA VAL A 163 1.20 9.30 5.09
C VAL A 163 0.81 8.75 6.46
N GLY A 164 1.80 8.66 7.36
CA GLY A 164 1.61 8.20 8.72
C GLY A 164 0.65 9.07 9.50
N PHE A 165 0.89 10.39 9.49
CA PHE A 165 0.06 11.36 10.19
C PHE A 165 -1.40 11.33 9.72
N ASP A 166 -1.61 11.25 8.41
CA ASP A 166 -2.94 11.22 7.78
C ASP A 166 -3.66 9.85 7.97
N GLY A 167 -2.93 8.82 8.41
CA GLY A 167 -3.46 7.46 8.59
C GLY A 167 -3.93 6.85 7.28
N MET A 168 -3.12 6.98 6.24
CA MET A 168 -3.43 6.50 4.89
C MET A 168 -3.02 5.03 4.70
N PHE A 169 -3.65 4.13 5.46
CA PHE A 169 -3.40 2.68 5.36
C PHE A 169 -4.67 1.88 5.12
N ILE A 170 -4.65 1.01 4.11
CA ILE A 170 -5.75 0.07 3.82
C ILE A 170 -6.03 -0.85 5.01
N ALA A 171 -4.96 -1.32 5.68
CA ALA A 171 -5.07 -2.18 6.87
C ALA A 171 -5.82 -1.51 8.04
N LEU A 172 -5.94 -0.18 8.03
CA LEU A 172 -6.67 0.61 9.03
C LEU A 172 -8.08 1.01 8.56
N GLY A 173 -8.64 0.25 7.62
CA GLY A 173 -10.01 0.43 7.13
C GLY A 173 -10.15 1.43 5.98
N ARG A 174 -9.04 1.92 5.40
CA ARG A 174 -9.12 2.72 4.17
C ARG A 174 -9.59 1.83 3.01
N GLY A 175 -10.42 2.41 2.14
CA GLY A 175 -10.87 1.75 0.92
C GLY A 175 -9.75 1.62 -0.12
N VAL A 176 -9.84 0.60 -0.97
CA VAL A 176 -8.97 0.45 -2.14
C VAL A 176 -9.49 1.36 -3.27
N ARG A 177 -8.63 2.23 -3.81
CA ARG A 177 -8.98 3.07 -4.95
C ARG A 177 -8.88 2.22 -6.23
N VAL A 178 -10.04 1.93 -6.83
CA VAL A 178 -10.15 1.03 -8.00
C VAL A 178 -9.26 1.47 -9.16
N THR A 179 -9.24 2.77 -9.49
CA THR A 179 -8.42 3.29 -10.60
C THR A 179 -6.93 3.02 -10.39
N GLY A 180 -6.37 3.40 -9.24
CA GLY A 180 -4.95 3.15 -8.96
C GLY A 180 -4.62 1.67 -8.84
N PHE A 181 -5.55 0.86 -8.29
CA PHE A 181 -5.37 -0.59 -8.30
C PHE A 181 -5.29 -1.17 -9.73
N LYS A 182 -6.16 -0.72 -10.64
CA LYS A 182 -6.13 -1.13 -12.05
C LYS A 182 -4.86 -0.68 -12.77
N GLU A 183 -4.38 0.53 -12.50
CA GLU A 183 -3.13 1.04 -13.06
C GLU A 183 -1.94 0.15 -12.68
N GLU A 184 -1.91 -0.34 -11.44
CA GLU A 184 -0.83 -1.20 -10.94
C GLU A 184 -0.94 -2.66 -11.37
N MET A 185 -2.15 -3.20 -11.47
CA MET A 185 -2.39 -4.65 -11.66
C MET A 185 -2.96 -5.02 -13.03
N GLY A 186 -3.53 -4.07 -13.77
CA GLY A 186 -4.25 -4.31 -15.03
C GLY A 186 -5.68 -4.86 -14.85
N TRP A 187 -6.13 -5.10 -13.62
CA TRP A 187 -7.45 -5.66 -13.31
C TRP A 187 -7.96 -5.13 -11.96
N SER A 188 -9.26 -5.26 -11.70
CA SER A 188 -9.88 -4.96 -10.38
C SER A 188 -11.07 -5.85 -10.03
N THR A 189 -11.67 -6.50 -11.02
CA THR A 189 -12.77 -7.46 -10.86
C THR A 189 -12.29 -8.86 -11.21
N GLU A 190 -13.04 -9.87 -10.79
CA GLU A 190 -12.70 -11.27 -11.09
C GLU A 190 -12.67 -11.54 -12.60
N GLY A 191 -13.64 -11.01 -13.34
CA GLY A 191 -13.67 -11.13 -14.80
C GLY A 191 -12.48 -10.47 -15.48
N GLU A 192 -12.04 -9.31 -14.98
CA GLU A 192 -10.82 -8.64 -15.47
C GLU A 192 -9.56 -9.45 -15.16
N LEU A 193 -9.45 -10.04 -13.96
CA LEU A 193 -8.31 -10.88 -13.59
C LEU A 193 -8.23 -12.13 -14.50
N ARG A 194 -9.38 -12.75 -14.81
CA ARG A 194 -9.44 -13.90 -15.71
C ARG A 194 -8.97 -13.52 -17.11
N ALA A 195 -9.50 -12.43 -17.67
CA ALA A 195 -9.08 -11.92 -18.98
C ALA A 195 -7.58 -11.56 -19.01
N TYR A 196 -7.07 -10.94 -17.95
CA TYR A 196 -5.65 -10.60 -17.79
C TYR A 196 -4.75 -11.84 -17.82
N ARG A 197 -5.13 -12.90 -17.09
CA ARG A 197 -4.37 -14.17 -17.07
C ARG A 197 -4.41 -14.89 -18.42
N GLU A 198 -5.58 -14.97 -19.05
CA GLU A 198 -5.72 -15.57 -20.38
C GLU A 198 -4.90 -14.84 -21.45
N ALA A 199 -4.82 -13.51 -21.38
CA ALA A 199 -3.99 -12.72 -22.29
C ALA A 199 -2.49 -13.01 -22.08
N ASN A 200 -2.02 -13.04 -20.82
CA ASN A 200 -0.63 -13.34 -20.50
C ASN A 200 -0.23 -14.77 -20.89
N ASP A 201 -1.11 -15.75 -20.69
CA ASP A 201 -0.86 -17.14 -21.08
C ASP A 201 -0.75 -17.30 -22.61
N LYS A 202 -1.56 -16.55 -23.38
CA LYS A 202 -1.47 -16.53 -24.85
C LYS A 202 -0.14 -15.94 -25.32
N THR A 203 0.27 -14.81 -24.74
CA THR A 203 1.54 -14.15 -25.06
C THR A 203 2.74 -15.07 -24.77
N ALA A 204 2.75 -15.72 -23.60
CA ALA A 204 3.83 -16.65 -23.22
C ALA A 204 3.95 -17.85 -24.18
N ARG A 205 2.82 -18.37 -24.69
CA ARG A 205 2.81 -19.45 -25.68
C ARG A 205 3.29 -19.01 -27.06
N SER A 206 2.95 -17.79 -27.50
CA SER A 206 3.44 -17.26 -28.77
C SER A 206 4.94 -16.99 -28.75
N GLU A 207 5.51 -16.56 -27.63
CA GLU A 207 6.96 -16.34 -27.48
C GLU A 207 7.73 -17.66 -27.42
N ALA A 208 7.19 -18.69 -26.74
CA ALA A 208 7.79 -20.02 -26.68
C ALA A 208 7.74 -20.76 -28.02
N GLY A 209 6.73 -20.51 -28.86
CA GLY A 209 6.58 -21.14 -30.18
C GLY A 209 7.43 -20.50 -31.29
N SER A 210 8.08 -19.37 -31.04
CA SER A 210 8.84 -18.63 -32.05
C SER A 210 10.36 -18.86 -31.98
N SER A 211 10.84 -19.78 -31.13
CA SER A 211 12.27 -20.12 -30.96
C SER A 211 12.71 -21.42 -31.64
N GLU A 212 11.80 -22.16 -32.30
CA GLU A 212 12.15 -23.31 -33.16
C GLU A 212 12.25 -22.87 -34.63
N GLY A 213 13.42 -22.39 -35.04
CA GLY A 213 13.63 -21.95 -36.41
C GLY A 213 15.05 -21.48 -36.72
N LEU A 214 16.08 -22.15 -36.19
CA LEU A 214 17.43 -22.02 -36.74
C LEU A 214 17.58 -23.02 -37.89
N PRO A 215 17.85 -22.59 -39.14
CA PRO A 215 18.16 -23.52 -40.21
C PRO A 215 19.48 -24.22 -39.86
N VAL A 216 19.42 -25.54 -39.76
CA VAL A 216 20.61 -26.40 -39.77
C VAL A 216 21.21 -26.23 -41.17
N GLY A 217 22.21 -25.37 -41.28
CA GLY A 217 23.03 -25.25 -42.48
C GLY A 217 23.69 -26.60 -42.75
N ASP A 218 23.41 -27.16 -43.91
CA ASP A 218 24.05 -28.37 -44.40
C ASP A 218 25.56 -28.09 -44.58
N PRO A 219 26.48 -28.85 -43.95
CA PRO A 219 27.91 -28.56 -44.01
C PRO A 219 28.60 -29.08 -45.28
N ASN A 220 27.86 -29.33 -46.36
CA ASN A 220 28.41 -29.77 -47.63
C ASN A 220 27.90 -28.91 -48.78
N GLU A 221 28.50 -27.73 -48.97
CA GLU A 221 28.65 -27.04 -50.27
C GLU A 221 29.90 -26.15 -50.27
#